data_AF-A0A560IDC4-F1
#
_entry.id   AF-A0A560IDC4-F1
#
_cell.length_a   1.000
_cell.length_b   1.000
_cell.length_c   1.000
_cell.angle_alpha   90.00
_cell.angle_beta   90.00
_cell.angle_gamma   90.00
#
_symmetry.space_group_name_H-M   'P 1'
#
loop_
_entity.id
_entity.type
_entity.pdbx_description
1 polymer ?
#
loop_
_entity_poly.entity_id
_entity_poly.type
_entity_poly.pdbx_seq_one_letter_code
_entity_poly.pdbx_strand_id
1 'polypeptide(L)' 'MSKTRFARYNIGQVIRHRLYAMRGVIFDVDTSFAGTDGEPVPGGAATGLV' A
#
# COMPACT_ATOMS: atom_id res chain seq x y z
N MET A 1 -6.42 -22.47 9.08
CA MET A 1 -5.05 -21.96 8.84
C MET A 1 -5.18 -20.63 8.11
N SER A 2 -4.92 -19.50 8.77
CA SER A 2 -4.85 -18.20 8.09
C SER A 2 -3.62 -18.20 7.18
N LYS A 3 -3.81 -17.82 5.92
CA LYS A 3 -2.72 -17.80 4.94
C LYS A 3 -1.87 -16.56 5.19
N THR A 4 -0.62 -16.73 5.61
CA THR A 4 0.33 -15.62 5.74
C THR A 4 0.47 -14.92 4.39
N ARG A 5 0.17 -13.63 4.34
CA ARG A 5 0.39 -12.78 3.17
C ARG A 5 1.70 -12.05 3.34
N PHE A 6 2.53 -12.09 2.31
CA PHE A 6 3.77 -11.32 2.27
C PHE A 6 3.55 -10.07 1.42
N ALA A 7 4.07 -8.93 1.89
CA ALA A 7 4.13 -7.73 1.08
C ALA A 7 4.99 -7.98 -0.16
N ARG A 8 4.57 -7.41 -1.30
CA ARG A 8 5.32 -7.53 -2.56
C ARG A 8 6.59 -6.69 -2.57
N TYR A 9 6.64 -5.63 -1.77
CA TYR A 9 7.73 -4.67 -1.70
C TYR A 9 8.10 -4.41 -0.25
N ASN A 10 9.36 -4.03 -0.04
CA ASN A 10 9.88 -3.67 1.28
C ASN A 10 9.96 -2.13 1.42
N ILE A 11 9.85 -1.64 2.66
CA ILE A 11 10.12 -0.23 2.98
C ILE A 11 11.58 0.09 2.65
N GLY A 12 11.82 1.26 2.07
CA GLY A 12 13.13 1.71 1.56
C GLY A 12 13.48 1.18 0.17
N GLN A 13 12.67 0.29 -0.42
CA GLN A 13 12.92 -0.25 -1.75
C GLN A 13 12.72 0.84 -2.83
N VAL A 14 13.72 1.00 -3.70
CA VAL A 14 13.62 1.85 -4.91
C VAL A 14 12.86 1.09 -6.00
N ILE A 15 11.77 1.68 -6.48
CA ILE A 15 10.94 1.14 -7.56
C ILE A 15 10.83 2.11 -8.74
N ARG A 16 10.45 1.60 -9.90
CA ARG A 16 10.18 2.38 -11.12
C ARG A 16 8.69 2.43 -11.39
N HIS A 17 8.17 3.61 -11.72
CA HIS A 17 6.78 3.73 -12.15
C HIS A 17 6.55 3.05 -13.50
N ARG A 18 5.43 2.35 -13.67
CA ARG A 18 5.16 1.54 -14.87
C ARG A 18 4.94 2.40 -16.13
N LEU A 19 4.30 3.56 -15.98
CA LEU A 19 3.88 4.41 -17.10
C LEU A 19 4.78 5.63 -17.32
N TYR A 20 5.49 6.06 -16.28
CA TYR A 20 6.22 7.33 -16.29
C TYR A 20 7.69 7.06 -15.99
N ALA A 21 8.59 7.89 -16.54
CA ALA A 21 10.04 7.77 -16.35
C ALA A 21 10.50 8.30 -14.98
N MET A 22 9.81 7.91 -13.91
CA MET A 22 10.12 8.29 -12.54
C MET A 22 10.45 7.08 -11.68
N ARG A 23 11.27 7.31 -10.65
CA ARG A 23 11.62 6.34 -9.63
C ARG A 23 11.18 6.89 -8.27
N GLY A 24 10.73 6.00 -7.40
CA GLY A 24 10.28 6.34 -6.06
C GLY A 24 10.80 5.34 -5.04
N VAL A 25 10.65 5.66 -3.76
CA VAL A 25 10.99 4.80 -2.62
C VAL A 25 9.71 4.48 -1.86
N ILE A 26 9.53 3.21 -1.48
CA ILE A 26 8.42 2.82 -0.59
C ILE A 26 8.70 3.35 0.82
N PHE A 27 7.81 4.15 1.37
CA PHE A 27 7.97 4.73 2.72
C PHE A 27 7.10 4.05 3.78
N ASP A 28 5.95 3.50 3.37
CA ASP A 28 5.00 2.80 4.25
C ASP A 28 4.29 1.65 3.50
N VAL A 29 3.83 0.63 4.26
CA VAL A 29 3.12 -0.55 3.74
C VAL A 29 2.08 -1.03 4.75
N ASP A 30 0.81 -0.82 4.43
CA ASP A 30 -0.31 -1.31 5.24
C ASP A 30 -0.91 -2.63 4.69
N THR A 31 -1.56 -3.38 5.59
CA THR A 31 -2.34 -4.57 5.21
C THR A 31 -3.66 -4.24 4.49
N SER A 32 -4.12 -2.99 4.60
CA SER A 32 -5.34 -2.48 3.99
C SER A 32 -5.11 -1.09 3.41
N PHE A 33 -5.82 -0.73 2.35
CA PHE A 33 -5.73 0.60 1.76
C PHE A 33 -6.41 1.65 2.67
N ALA A 34 -5.66 2.67 3.09
CA ALA A 34 -6.14 3.73 3.98
C ALA A 34 -6.57 5.03 3.24
N GLY A 35 -6.60 5.02 1.90
CA GLY A 35 -6.85 6.23 1.11
C GLY A 35 -5.56 6.95 0.70
N THR A 36 -5.70 8.05 -0.03
CA THR A 36 -4.58 8.96 -0.35
C THR A 36 -4.47 10.03 0.72
N ASP A 37 -3.23 10.38 1.09
CA ASP A 37 -2.96 11.47 2.03
C ASP A 37 -3.68 12.76 1.60
N GLY A 38 -4.54 13.29 2.47
CA GLY A 38 -5.25 14.56 2.26
C GLY A 38 -6.75 14.44 1.93
N GLU A 39 -7.27 13.25 1.62
CA GLU A 39 -8.71 13.03 1.42
C GLU A 39 -9.33 12.29 2.62
N PRO A 40 -10.46 12.76 3.18
CA PRO A 40 -11.12 12.05 4.27
C PRO A 40 -11.65 10.71 3.76
N VAL A 41 -11.30 9.61 4.43
CA VAL A 41 -11.79 8.28 4.10
C VAL A 41 -13.32 8.28 4.16
N PRO A 42 -14.02 8.02 3.04
CA PRO A 42 -15.47 8.05 3.03
C PRO A 42 -16.00 6.78 3.70
N GLY A 43 -16.46 6.93 4.95
CA GLY A 43 -17.08 5.84 5.70
C GLY A 43 -16.07 4.85 6.25
N GLY A 44 -15.80 4.94 7.55
CA GLY A 44 -14.95 4.00 8.28
C GLY A 44 -15.49 2.57 8.23
N ALA A 45 -15.00 1.78 7.28
CA ALA A 45 -14.99 0.33 7.33
C ALA A 45 -13.94 -0.17 6.32
N ALA A 46 -12.66 -0.10 6.72
CA ALA A 46 -11.65 -0.96 6.10
C ALA A 46 -11.94 -2.40 6.56
N THR A 47 -12.89 -3.05 5.89
CA THR A 47 -13.26 -4.45 6.12
C THR A 47 -12.09 -5.32 5.71
N GLY A 48 -11.14 -5.49 6.63
CA GLY A 48 -10.17 -6.56 6.56
C GLY A 48 -10.91 -7.88 6.74
N LEU A 49 -11.09 -8.64 5.66
CA LEU A 49 -11.24 -10.09 5.71
C LEU A 49 -11.13 -10.71 4.31
N VAL A 50 -9.92 -11.09 3.90
CA VAL A 50 -9.51 -12.38 3.29
C VAL A 50 -8.00 -12.50 3.42
#